data_AF-A0A5B7W5T3-F1
#
_entry.id   AF-A0A5B7W5T3-F1
#
_cell.length_a   1.000
_cell.length_b   1.000
_cell.length_c   1.000
_cell.angle_alpha   90.00
_cell.angle_beta   90.00
_cell.angle_gamma   90.00
#
_symmetry.space_group_name_H-M   'P 1'
#
loop_
_entity.id
_entity.type
_entity.pdbx_description
1 polymer ?
#
loop_
_entity_poly.entity_id
_entity_poly.type
_entity_poly.pdbx_seq_one_letter_code
_entity_poly.pdbx_strand_id
1 'polypeptide(L)' 'MNGLAPAAPKIEHAGKRVAFGLHHIELIKDGGAVYDVDNLRAVTPRRHIDLHRKTE' A
#
# COMPACT_ATOMS: atom_id res chain seq x y z
N MET A 1 -3.17 20.82 -7.41
CA MET A 1 -2.55 19.54 -6.96
C MET A 1 -2.73 18.53 -8.09
N ASN A 2 -1.67 17.91 -8.58
CA ASN A 2 -1.72 17.08 -9.80
C ASN A 2 -2.15 15.62 -9.55
N GLY A 3 -2.76 15.33 -8.39
CA GLY A 3 -3.19 13.97 -8.02
C GLY A 3 -2.06 12.96 -7.75
N LEU A 4 -0.82 13.42 -7.58
CA LEU A 4 0.33 12.56 -7.31
C LEU A 4 0.34 12.09 -5.85
N ALA A 5 0.72 10.83 -5.62
CA ALA A 5 0.92 10.30 -4.27
C ALA A 5 2.14 10.97 -3.59
N PRO A 6 2.05 11.30 -2.29
CA PRO A 6 3.16 11.89 -1.55
C PRO A 6 4.32 10.89 -1.39
N ALA A 7 5.54 11.41 -1.28
CA ALA A 7 6.71 10.62 -0.93
C ALA A 7 6.65 10.18 0.54
N ALA A 8 6.97 8.91 0.81
CA ALA A 8 7.15 8.38 2.16
C ALA A 8 8.47 8.85 2.79
N PRO A 9 8.65 8.76 4.12
CA PRO A 9 9.94 8.97 4.76
C PRO A 9 11.03 8.07 4.16
N LYS A 10 12.27 8.58 4.01
CA LYS A 10 13.36 7.83 3.35
C LYS A 10 13.63 6.44 3.95
N ILE A 11 13.49 6.29 5.27
CA ILE A 11 13.67 5.01 5.98
C ILE A 11 12.64 3.94 5.61
N GLU A 12 11.52 4.38 5.02
CA GLU A 12 10.37 3.58 4.62
C GLU A 12 10.32 3.29 3.10
N HIS A 13 11.32 3.75 2.34
CA HIS A 13 11.47 3.45 0.92
C HIS A 13 11.87 1.99 0.70
N ALA A 14 11.54 1.45 -0.47
CA ALA A 14 11.94 0.11 -0.89
C ALA A 14 12.46 0.13 -2.33
N GLY A 15 13.78 0.23 -2.49
CA GLY A 15 14.42 0.42 -3.79
C GLY A 15 13.91 1.69 -4.47
N LYS A 16 13.35 1.57 -5.69
CA LYS A 16 12.77 2.68 -6.45
C LYS A 16 11.35 3.07 -6.01
N ARG A 17 10.71 2.29 -5.13
CA ARG A 17 9.37 2.61 -4.60
C ARG A 17 9.51 3.59 -3.44
N VAL A 18 9.10 4.84 -3.69
CA VAL A 18 9.29 5.96 -2.75
C VAL A 18 7.99 6.63 -2.29
N ALA A 19 6.89 6.45 -3.02
CA ALA A 19 5.59 7.04 -2.70
C ALA A 19 4.74 6.09 -1.86
N PHE A 20 3.81 6.65 -1.07
CA PHE A 20 2.77 5.83 -0.43
C PHE A 20 1.94 5.09 -1.48
N GLY A 21 1.52 3.87 -1.15
CA GLY A 21 0.60 3.07 -1.94
C GLY A 21 -0.70 2.82 -1.19
N LEU A 22 -1.78 2.57 -1.93
CA LEU A 22 -3.01 2.00 -1.35
C LEU A 22 -2.88 0.47 -1.32
N HIS A 23 -3.29 -0.12 -0.20
CA HIS A 23 -3.29 -1.55 0.03
C HIS A 23 -4.69 -1.99 0.46
N HIS A 24 -5.18 -3.07 -0.14
CA HIS A 24 -6.42 -3.74 0.28
C HIS A 24 -6.16 -4.52 1.57
N ILE A 25 -6.95 -4.27 2.62
CA ILE A 25 -6.82 -4.94 3.93
C ILE A 25 -7.25 -6.40 3.81
N GLU A 26 -8.44 -6.64 3.27
CA GLU A 26 -8.89 -7.93 2.75
C GLU A 26 -8.47 -8.03 1.28
N LEU A 27 -7.72 -9.09 0.96
CA LEU A 27 -7.16 -9.25 -0.39
C LEU A 27 -8.29 -9.50 -1.39
N ILE A 28 -8.13 -8.95 -2.61
CA ILE A 28 -9.11 -9.13 -3.69
C ILE A 28 -9.31 -10.63 -4.01
N LYS A 29 -8.24 -11.43 -3.95
CA LYS A 29 -8.31 -12.89 -4.19
C LYS A 29 -9.20 -13.62 -3.17
N ASP A 30 -9.37 -13.04 -1.99
CA ASP A 30 -10.14 -13.61 -0.88
C ASP A 30 -11.55 -13.02 -0.79
N GLY A 31 -11.95 -12.16 -1.74
CA GLY A 31 -13.27 -11.52 -1.80
C GLY A 31 -13.31 -10.05 -1.37
N GLY A 32 -12.15 -9.46 -1.03
CA GLY A 32 -12.06 -8.07 -0.61
C GLY A 32 -12.57 -7.09 -1.68
N ALA A 33 -13.42 -6.16 -1.25
CA ALA A 33 -14.01 -5.16 -2.15
C ALA A 33 -12.95 -4.20 -2.72
N VAL A 34 -13.02 -3.96 -4.03
CA VAL A 34 -11.99 -3.20 -4.77
C VAL A 34 -11.97 -1.71 -4.42
N TYR A 35 -13.14 -1.12 -4.22
CA TYR A 35 -13.34 0.33 -4.02
C TYR A 35 -13.95 0.70 -2.67
N ASP A 36 -14.07 -0.26 -1.76
CA ASP A 36 -14.49 0.03 -0.40
C ASP A 36 -13.36 0.79 0.32
N VAL A 37 -13.64 2.02 0.71
CA VAL A 37 -12.67 2.89 1.38
C VAL A 37 -12.24 2.33 2.73
N ASP A 38 -13.10 1.55 3.39
CA ASP A 38 -12.78 0.87 4.64
C ASP A 38 -11.86 -0.34 4.40
N ASN A 39 -11.86 -0.89 3.18
CA ASN A 39 -10.92 -1.93 2.76
C ASN A 39 -9.59 -1.36 2.23
N LEU A 40 -9.41 -0.04 2.13
CA LEU A 40 -8.20 0.58 1.61
C LEU A 40 -7.39 1.25 2.72
N ARG A 41 -6.06 1.07 2.68
CA ARG A 41 -5.13 1.75 3.59
C ARG A 41 -3.93 2.31 2.85
N ALA A 42 -3.57 3.56 3.18
CA ALA A 42 -2.28 4.12 2.76
C ALA A 42 -1.13 3.47 3.55
N VAL A 43 -0.15 2.90 2.85
CA VAL A 43 0.99 2.22 3.44
C VAL A 43 2.30 2.68 2.78
N THR A 44 3.38 2.61 3.54
CA THR A 44 4.73 2.88 3.00
C THR A 44 5.19 1.74 2.09
N PRO A 45 6.09 1.99 1.14
CA PRO A 45 6.66 0.94 0.29
C PRO A 45 7.24 -0.25 1.05
N ARG A 46 8.02 0.01 2.10
CA ARG A 46 8.62 -1.03 2.95
C ARG A 46 7.54 -1.86 3.64
N ARG A 47 6.57 -1.19 4.27
CA ARG A 47 5.45 -1.88 4.94
C ARG A 47 4.59 -2.69 3.96
N HIS A 48 4.37 -2.18 2.75
CA HIS A 48 3.56 -2.87 1.74
C HIS A 48 4.19 -4.21 1.35
N ILE A 49 5.53 -4.27 1.20
CA ILE A 49 6.26 -5.52 0.95
C ILE A 49 6.13 -6.46 2.15
N ASP A 50 6.29 -5.95 3.38
CA ASP A 50 6.20 -6.77 4.58
C ASP A 50 4.81 -7.40 4.78
N LEU A 51 3.74 -6.70 4.41
CA LEU A 51 2.36 -7.20 4.48
C LEU A 51 2.13 -8.35 3.50
N HIS A 52 2.59 -8.21 2.26
CA HIS A 52 2.48 -9.29 1.27
C HIS A 52 3.38 -10.49 1.61
N ARG A 53 4.58 -10.27 2.17
CA ARG A 53 5.47 -11.38 2.60
C ARG A 53 4.93 -12.18 3.79
N LYS A 54 4.03 -11.62 4.59
CA LYS A 54 3.43 -12.29 5.76
C LYS A 54 2.08 -12.95 5.44
N THR A 55 1.48 -12.62 4.32
CA THR A 55 0.13 -13.05 3.92
C THR A 55 0.15 -13.85 2.60
N GLU A 56 1.32 -14.38 2.25
CA GLU A 56 1.55 -15.33 1.15
C GLU A 56 2.40 -16.51 1.63
#